data_AF-A0A812MWZ0-F1
#
_entry.id   AF-A0A812MWZ0-F1
#
_cell.length_a   1.000
_cell.length_b   1.000
_cell.length_c   1.000
_cell.angle_alpha   90.00
_cell.angle_beta   90.00
_cell.angle_gamma   90.00
#
_symmetry.space_group_name_H-M   'P 1'
#
loop_
_entity.id
_entity.type
_entity.pdbx_description
1 polymer ?
#
loop_
_entity_poly.entity_id
_entity_poly.type
_entity_poly.pdbx_seq_one_letter_code
_entity_poly.pdbx_strand_id
1 'polypeptide(L)'
;MLDKFEPDGKLRGGESVPASAYNDFYKWTMLPVTRAVERGAGAVQCTFSANIRDAGLSKALVEAARQDPPGPLFDCLKTGLQELASRPFDVAIFDRCRKDSALPGWDDETLAAVCGTAECPRTLAQEVDVDPKGARRLPTDANNVLLQAFVGHDIKSGSDRVYVEATGPWHKVTWLETSMMQVIYETFFRLRMRERYGSEDSSWYARWLAEAFIRSARSVLAAKASKMRGVIMTGRRTGGLALMMLQGMFIQSTFHDAEGKSLCLGTSSVTAHYWLKDAGVRCLQGD
;
A
#
# COMPACT_ATOMS: atom_id res chain seq x y z
N MET A 1 -2.45 -8.95 19.04
CA MET A 1 -2.39 -8.16 17.78
C MET A 1 -1.84 -8.95 16.60
N LEU A 2 -0.78 -9.77 16.75
CA LEU A 2 -0.31 -10.65 15.65
C LEU A 2 -1.24 -11.84 15.37
N ASP A 3 -2.10 -12.19 16.33
CA ASP A 3 -3.22 -13.14 16.22
C ASP A 3 -4.27 -12.74 15.17
N LYS A 4 -4.26 -11.47 14.74
CA LYS A 4 -5.08 -10.98 13.62
C LYS A 4 -4.62 -11.49 12.26
N PHE A 5 -3.45 -12.09 12.14
CA PHE A 5 -2.92 -12.57 10.86
C PHE A 5 -3.00 -14.10 10.76
N GLU A 6 -3.32 -14.57 9.57
CA GLU A 6 -3.19 -15.97 9.17
C GLU A 6 -1.72 -16.32 8.91
N PRO A 7 -1.37 -17.63 8.86
CA PRO A 7 0.00 -18.07 8.61
C PRO A 7 0.64 -17.55 7.31
N ASP A 8 -0.17 -17.14 6.33
CA ASP A 8 0.24 -16.57 5.04
C ASP A 8 0.43 -15.03 5.05
N GLY A 9 0.21 -14.40 6.22
CA GLY A 9 0.32 -12.97 6.46
C GLY A 9 -0.91 -12.14 6.14
N LYS A 10 -1.99 -12.74 5.65
CA LYS A 10 -3.27 -12.04 5.43
C LYS A 10 -4.03 -11.84 6.74
N LEU A 11 -5.02 -10.95 6.76
CA LEU A 11 -5.88 -10.78 7.94
C LEU A 11 -6.81 -11.99 8.10
N ARG A 12 -7.02 -12.41 9.34
CA ARG A 12 -7.92 -13.50 9.74
C ARG A 12 -9.36 -13.17 9.36
N GLY A 13 -10.13 -14.19 9.01
CA GLY A 13 -11.55 -14.04 8.67
C GLY A 13 -11.82 -13.38 7.32
N GLY A 14 -10.80 -13.22 6.46
CA GLY A 14 -10.96 -12.60 5.14
C GLY A 14 -11.17 -11.09 5.18
N GLU A 15 -10.86 -10.44 6.31
CA GLU A 15 -10.94 -8.99 6.44
C GLU A 15 -10.04 -8.30 5.40
N SER A 16 -10.56 -7.25 4.79
CA SER A 16 -9.79 -6.42 3.86
C SER A 16 -8.87 -5.48 4.63
N VAL A 17 -7.63 -5.37 4.14
CA VAL A 17 -6.67 -4.41 4.68
C VAL A 17 -7.18 -2.98 4.45
N PRO A 18 -7.08 -2.05 5.42
CA PRO A 18 -7.51 -0.67 5.22
C PRO A 18 -6.76 0.06 4.09
N ALA A 19 -7.42 1.04 3.48
CA ALA A 19 -6.85 1.89 2.43
C ALA A 19 -5.57 2.61 2.87
N SER A 20 -5.45 2.95 4.16
CA SER A 20 -4.29 3.63 4.75
C SER A 20 -3.09 2.72 5.01
N ALA A 21 -3.21 1.41 4.81
CA ALA A 21 -2.21 0.45 5.30
C ALA A 21 -0.85 0.59 4.63
N TYR A 22 -0.81 0.86 3.33
CA TYR A 22 0.43 0.96 2.57
C TYR A 22 0.72 2.38 2.10
N ASN A 23 -0.03 3.37 2.58
CA ASN A 23 0.13 4.75 2.16
C ASN A 23 1.13 5.48 3.07
N ASP A 24 2.06 6.19 2.43
CA ASP A 24 3.00 7.07 3.12
C ASP A 24 2.27 8.28 3.69
N PHE A 25 2.74 8.78 4.83
CA PHE A 25 2.14 9.95 5.50
C PHE A 25 2.09 11.20 4.61
N TYR A 26 2.99 11.34 3.63
CA TYR A 26 2.96 12.49 2.71
C TYR A 26 1.64 12.58 1.92
N LYS A 27 0.89 11.49 1.75
CA LYS A 27 -0.45 11.53 1.12
C LYS A 27 -1.41 12.40 1.91
N TRP A 28 -1.31 12.39 3.23
CA TRP A 28 -2.09 13.29 4.09
C TRP A 28 -1.67 14.76 3.94
N THR A 29 -0.38 15.04 3.71
CA THR A 29 0.08 16.43 3.52
C THR A 29 -0.16 16.93 2.10
N MET A 30 -0.17 16.06 1.09
CA MET A 30 -0.47 16.41 -0.30
C MET A 30 -1.95 16.62 -0.58
N LEU A 31 -2.84 15.88 0.07
CA LEU A 31 -4.27 15.93 -0.25
C LEU A 31 -4.86 17.34 -0.18
N PRO A 32 -4.63 18.17 0.85
CA PRO A 32 -5.15 19.53 0.89
C PRO A 32 -4.69 20.38 -0.30
N VAL A 33 -3.45 20.20 -0.75
CA VAL A 33 -2.90 20.89 -1.93
C VAL A 33 -3.64 20.44 -3.19
N THR A 34 -3.80 19.13 -3.39
CA THR A 34 -4.57 18.58 -4.52
C THR A 34 -6.01 19.09 -4.53
N ARG A 35 -6.67 19.14 -3.37
CA ARG A 35 -8.03 19.66 -3.23
C ARG A 35 -8.13 21.15 -3.54
N ALA A 36 -7.16 21.95 -3.08
CA ALA A 36 -7.11 23.37 -3.40
C ALA A 36 -6.96 23.61 -4.92
N VAL A 37 -6.14 22.81 -5.60
CA VAL A 37 -6.00 22.87 -7.07
C VAL A 37 -7.29 22.49 -7.77
N GLU A 38 -7.94 21.38 -7.37
CA GLU A 38 -9.22 20.97 -7.96
C GLU A 38 -10.34 22.01 -7.73
N ARG A 39 -10.37 22.69 -6.58
CA ARG A 39 -11.33 23.77 -6.31
C ARG A 39 -11.09 24.98 -7.22
N GLY A 40 -9.83 25.28 -7.56
CA GLY A 40 -9.47 26.43 -8.40
C GLY A 40 -9.53 26.17 -9.91
N ALA A 41 -9.20 24.95 -10.35
CA ALA A 41 -9.08 24.57 -11.77
C ALA A 41 -10.28 23.75 -12.29
N GLY A 42 -11.21 23.35 -11.41
CA GLY A 42 -12.26 22.39 -11.72
C GLY A 42 -11.81 20.94 -11.55
N ALA A 43 -12.68 20.00 -11.88
CA ALA A 43 -12.42 18.57 -11.68
C ALA A 43 -11.18 18.11 -12.47
N VAL A 44 -10.12 17.72 -11.75
CA VAL A 44 -8.89 17.19 -12.36
C VAL A 44 -8.96 15.66 -12.39
N GLN A 45 -9.05 15.10 -13.59
CA GLN A 45 -8.90 13.66 -13.81
C GLN A 45 -7.42 13.32 -14.01
N CYS A 46 -6.97 12.23 -13.39
CA CYS A 46 -5.59 11.76 -13.47
C CYS A 46 -5.55 10.26 -13.73
N THR A 47 -4.52 9.82 -14.45
CA THR A 47 -4.16 8.40 -14.57
C THR A 47 -2.80 8.18 -13.92
N PHE A 48 -2.74 7.33 -12.91
CA PHE A 48 -1.49 6.82 -12.35
C PHE A 48 -1.19 5.48 -13.03
N SER A 49 0.00 5.35 -13.64
CA SER A 49 0.42 4.14 -14.34
C SER A 49 1.67 3.58 -13.67
N ALA A 50 1.60 2.34 -13.19
CA ALA A 50 2.73 1.68 -12.56
C ALA A 50 3.65 1.09 -13.62
N ASN A 51 4.93 1.50 -13.60
CA ASN A 51 5.91 1.03 -14.57
C ASN A 51 6.90 0.03 -13.94
N ILE A 52 6.88 -1.21 -14.43
CA ILE A 52 7.82 -2.27 -14.05
C ILE A 52 9.09 -2.11 -14.88
N ARG A 53 10.11 -1.48 -14.29
CA ARG A 53 11.37 -1.16 -14.99
C ARG A 53 12.33 -2.33 -15.15
N ASP A 54 12.14 -3.41 -14.40
CA ASP A 54 12.93 -4.62 -14.57
C ASP A 54 12.46 -5.35 -15.82
N ALA A 55 13.32 -5.46 -16.82
CA ALA A 55 12.98 -6.04 -18.11
C ALA A 55 12.58 -7.52 -17.99
N GLY A 56 13.21 -8.28 -17.08
CA GLY A 56 12.91 -9.69 -16.86
C GLY A 56 11.52 -9.86 -16.24
N LEU A 57 11.20 -9.09 -15.20
CA LEU A 57 9.89 -9.14 -14.55
C LEU A 57 8.77 -8.63 -15.47
N SER A 58 9.02 -7.56 -16.23
CA SER A 58 8.06 -7.03 -17.20
C SER A 58 7.76 -8.07 -18.28
N LYS A 59 8.79 -8.72 -18.83
CA LYS A 59 8.64 -9.78 -19.82
C LYS A 59 7.87 -10.97 -19.26
N ALA A 60 8.23 -11.46 -18.07
CA ALA A 60 7.56 -12.58 -17.43
C ALA A 60 6.06 -12.32 -17.20
N LEU A 61 5.70 -11.09 -16.83
CA LEU A 61 4.30 -10.70 -16.64
C LEU A 61 3.52 -10.66 -17.95
N VAL A 62 4.12 -10.20 -19.05
CA VAL A 62 3.51 -10.25 -20.39
C VAL A 62 3.33 -11.69 -20.87
N GLU A 63 4.34 -12.54 -20.68
CA GLU A 63 4.28 -13.96 -21.04
C GLU A 63 3.17 -14.67 -20.26
N ALA A 64 3.04 -14.39 -18.97
CA ALA A 64 1.93 -14.91 -18.15
C ALA A 64 0.57 -14.39 -18.64
N ALA A 65 0.46 -13.10 -18.97
CA ALA A 65 -0.78 -12.48 -19.46
C ALA A 65 -1.28 -13.07 -20.78
N ARG A 66 -0.38 -13.56 -21.65
CA ARG A 66 -0.69 -14.08 -22.98
C ARG A 66 -1.06 -15.56 -23.02
N GLN A 67 -0.90 -16.29 -21.91
CA GLN A 67 -1.35 -17.68 -21.82
C GLN A 67 -2.89 -17.75 -21.92
N ASP A 68 -3.42 -18.89 -22.37
CA ASP A 68 -4.87 -19.13 -22.44
C ASP A 68 -5.21 -20.44 -21.70
N PRO A 69 -5.72 -20.39 -20.46
CA PRO A 69 -6.01 -19.18 -19.66
C PRO A 69 -4.73 -18.45 -19.18
N PRO A 70 -4.84 -17.18 -18.72
CA PRO A 70 -3.70 -16.44 -18.18
C PRO A 70 -2.96 -17.21 -17.08
N GLY A 71 -1.64 -17.05 -17.06
CA GLY A 71 -0.78 -17.81 -16.15
C GLY A 71 -0.87 -17.34 -14.69
N PRO A 72 -0.37 -18.15 -13.74
CA PRO A 72 -0.50 -17.89 -12.29
C PRO A 72 0.04 -16.52 -11.83
N LEU A 73 1.08 -16.01 -12.49
CA LEU A 73 1.65 -14.69 -12.19
C LEU A 73 0.65 -13.56 -12.49
N PHE A 74 -0.06 -13.64 -13.63
CA PHE A 74 -1.07 -12.64 -13.98
C PHE A 74 -2.34 -12.80 -13.14
N ASP A 75 -2.74 -14.03 -12.82
CA ASP A 75 -3.87 -14.30 -11.92
C ASP A 75 -3.63 -13.76 -10.50
N CYS A 76 -2.40 -13.87 -9.99
CA CYS A 76 -2.02 -13.29 -8.71
C CYS A 76 -2.08 -11.76 -8.75
N LEU A 77 -1.61 -11.12 -9.83
CA LEU A 77 -1.76 -9.68 -10.03
C LEU A 77 -3.24 -9.28 -10.08
N LYS A 78 -4.05 -10.00 -10.86
CA LYS A 78 -5.50 -9.78 -10.99
C LYS A 78 -6.20 -9.84 -9.64
N THR A 79 -5.94 -10.89 -8.87
CA THR A 79 -6.49 -11.05 -7.52
C THR A 79 -6.08 -9.89 -6.62
N GLY A 80 -4.80 -9.52 -6.60
CA GLY A 80 -4.32 -8.42 -5.77
C GLY A 80 -4.91 -7.06 -6.16
N LEU A 81 -5.12 -6.79 -7.45
CA LEU A 81 -5.77 -5.57 -7.92
C LEU A 81 -7.27 -5.55 -7.59
N GLN A 82 -7.95 -6.69 -7.69
CA GLN A 82 -9.35 -6.83 -7.27
C GLN A 82 -9.51 -6.62 -5.75
N GLU A 83 -8.58 -7.13 -4.95
CA GLU A 83 -8.53 -6.90 -3.50
C GLU A 83 -8.34 -5.40 -3.14
N LEU A 84 -7.83 -4.55 -4.03
CA LEU A 84 -7.75 -3.11 -3.76
C LEU A 84 -9.15 -2.47 -3.67
N ALA A 85 -10.11 -2.93 -4.49
CA ALA A 85 -11.46 -2.38 -4.49
C ALA A 85 -12.24 -2.68 -3.19
N SER A 86 -11.82 -3.68 -2.42
CA SER A 86 -12.43 -4.01 -1.14
C SER A 86 -11.80 -3.28 0.05
N ARG A 87 -10.70 -2.53 -0.14
CA ARG A 87 -10.00 -1.85 0.95
C ARG A 87 -10.76 -0.59 1.39
N PRO A 88 -11.32 -0.56 2.62
CA PRO A 88 -12.11 0.57 3.08
C PRO A 88 -11.23 1.73 3.54
N PHE A 89 -11.71 2.95 3.37
CA PHE A 89 -11.14 4.09 4.08
C PHE A 89 -11.64 4.10 5.54
N ASP A 90 -10.73 3.86 6.47
CA ASP A 90 -11.03 3.93 7.91
C ASP A 90 -11.12 5.40 8.35
N VAL A 91 -12.35 5.94 8.38
CA VAL A 91 -12.64 7.33 8.74
C VAL A 91 -12.04 7.68 10.10
N ALA A 92 -12.09 6.78 11.09
CA ALA A 92 -11.60 7.03 12.44
C ALA A 92 -10.08 7.18 12.45
N ILE A 93 -9.35 6.34 11.73
CA ILE A 93 -7.88 6.48 11.58
C ILE A 93 -7.52 7.77 10.85
N PHE A 94 -8.24 8.12 9.78
CA PHE A 94 -7.98 9.36 9.04
C PHE A 94 -8.24 10.61 9.89
N ASP A 95 -9.34 10.61 10.63
CA ASP A 95 -9.73 11.69 11.54
C ASP A 95 -8.70 11.87 12.68
N ARG A 96 -8.27 10.77 13.30
CA ARG A 96 -7.19 10.79 14.30
C ARG A 96 -5.89 11.31 13.69
N CYS A 97 -5.51 10.83 12.50
CA CYS A 97 -4.30 11.25 11.81
C CYS A 97 -4.24 12.76 11.59
N ARG A 98 -5.31 13.36 11.06
CA ARG A 98 -5.35 14.81 10.84
C ARG A 98 -5.30 15.61 12.15
N LYS A 99 -5.90 15.10 13.23
CA LYS A 99 -5.95 15.75 14.55
C LYS A 99 -4.60 15.68 15.27
N ASP A 100 -4.04 14.47 15.40
CA ASP A 100 -2.76 14.23 16.07
C ASP A 100 -1.61 15.00 15.38
N SER A 101 -1.70 15.20 14.06
CA SER A 101 -0.68 15.91 13.27
C SER A 101 -1.01 17.38 12.98
N ALA A 102 -2.14 17.90 13.49
CA ALA A 102 -2.62 19.26 13.25
C ALA A 102 -2.54 19.70 11.77
N LEU A 103 -2.96 18.83 10.84
CA LEU A 103 -2.76 19.06 9.41
C LEU A 103 -3.68 20.17 8.88
N PRO A 104 -3.13 21.24 8.28
CA PRO A 104 -3.95 22.30 7.71
C PRO A 104 -4.75 21.80 6.49
N GLY A 105 -5.95 22.36 6.30
CA GLY A 105 -6.80 22.05 5.14
C GLY A 105 -7.50 20.69 5.17
N TRP A 106 -7.48 20.00 6.32
CA TRP A 106 -8.29 18.81 6.58
C TRP A 106 -9.58 19.16 7.33
N ASP A 107 -10.53 19.78 6.62
CA ASP A 107 -11.90 19.98 7.10
C ASP A 107 -12.74 18.68 6.96
N ASP A 108 -13.94 18.67 7.54
CA ASP A 108 -14.83 17.51 7.48
C ASP A 108 -15.31 17.21 6.05
N GLU A 109 -15.40 18.23 5.19
CA GLU A 109 -15.67 18.07 3.76
C GLU A 109 -14.54 17.28 3.06
N THR A 110 -13.29 17.60 3.34
CA THR A 110 -12.11 16.92 2.80
C THR A 110 -12.04 15.47 3.29
N LEU A 111 -12.35 15.24 4.57
CA LEU A 111 -12.45 13.90 5.13
C LEU A 111 -13.54 13.08 4.41
N ALA A 112 -14.74 13.61 4.26
CA ALA A 112 -15.84 12.96 3.54
C ALA A 112 -15.53 12.76 2.05
N ALA A 113 -14.79 13.68 1.43
CA ALA A 113 -14.37 13.57 0.03
C ALA A 113 -13.36 12.42 -0.20
N VAL A 114 -12.63 11.99 0.82
CA VAL A 114 -11.75 10.81 0.71
C VAL A 114 -12.49 9.57 1.17
N CYS A 115 -12.94 9.56 2.42
CA CYS A 115 -13.41 8.35 3.08
C CYS A 115 -14.86 7.99 2.77
N GLY A 116 -15.61 8.92 2.18
CA GLY A 116 -17.07 8.82 2.10
C GLY A 116 -17.76 9.29 3.37
N THR A 117 -19.09 9.27 3.36
CA THR A 117 -19.90 9.52 4.56
C THR A 117 -20.21 8.19 5.25
N ALA A 118 -20.84 8.23 6.43
CA ALA A 118 -21.26 7.02 7.12
C ALA A 118 -22.27 6.19 6.30
N GLU A 119 -23.12 6.87 5.53
CA GLU A 119 -24.16 6.27 4.68
C GLU A 119 -23.58 5.74 3.36
N CYS A 120 -22.48 6.33 2.89
CA CYS A 120 -21.81 5.98 1.65
C CYS A 120 -20.30 5.89 1.86
N PRO A 121 -19.81 4.84 2.57
CA PRO A 121 -18.39 4.65 2.79
C PRO A 121 -17.70 4.34 1.47
N ARG A 122 -16.45 4.80 1.33
CA ARG A 122 -15.64 4.60 0.12
C ARG A 122 -14.56 3.55 0.33
N THR A 123 -14.17 2.96 -0.79
CA THR A 123 -13.01 2.09 -0.93
C THR A 123 -11.99 2.72 -1.89
N LEU A 124 -10.78 2.15 -1.97
CA LEU A 124 -9.72 2.66 -2.86
C LEU A 124 -10.12 2.73 -4.33
N ALA A 125 -10.99 1.83 -4.81
CA ALA A 125 -11.46 1.80 -6.18
C ALA A 125 -12.90 1.28 -6.27
N GLN A 126 -13.68 1.84 -7.18
CA GLN A 126 -15.09 1.49 -7.40
C GLN A 126 -15.27 0.57 -8.61
N GLU A 127 -14.34 0.63 -9.57
CA GLU A 127 -14.34 -0.20 -10.76
C GLU A 127 -12.99 -0.91 -10.88
N VAL A 128 -13.02 -2.19 -11.26
CA VAL A 128 -11.82 -2.98 -11.54
C VAL A 128 -12.00 -3.73 -12.86
N ASP A 129 -11.02 -3.60 -13.74
CA ASP A 129 -11.01 -4.26 -15.05
C ASP A 129 -9.63 -4.84 -15.36
N VAL A 130 -9.46 -6.12 -15.06
CA VAL A 130 -8.20 -6.82 -15.26
C VAL A 130 -8.41 -7.93 -16.29
N ASP A 131 -8.13 -7.55 -17.54
CA ASP A 131 -8.24 -8.39 -18.72
C ASP A 131 -7.00 -8.17 -19.61
N PRO A 132 -6.15 -9.18 -19.82
CA PRO A 132 -4.97 -9.04 -20.67
C PRO A 132 -5.29 -8.72 -22.13
N LYS A 133 -6.49 -9.09 -22.60
CA LYS A 133 -7.01 -8.79 -23.95
C LYS A 133 -7.82 -7.48 -23.98
N GLY A 134 -8.01 -6.84 -22.83
CA GLY A 134 -8.70 -5.57 -22.69
C GLY A 134 -7.93 -4.40 -23.27
N ALA A 135 -8.51 -3.21 -23.19
CA ALA A 135 -7.90 -1.97 -23.65
C ALA A 135 -8.12 -0.85 -22.63
N ARG A 136 -7.35 0.22 -22.75
CA ARG A 136 -7.49 1.38 -21.88
C ARG A 136 -8.90 1.96 -21.99
N ARG A 137 -9.56 2.14 -20.84
CA ARG A 137 -10.86 2.83 -20.76
C ARG A 137 -10.91 3.86 -19.63
N LEU A 138 -11.92 4.71 -19.69
CA LEU A 138 -12.27 5.65 -18.62
C LEU A 138 -13.24 5.01 -17.61
N PRO A 139 -13.30 5.51 -16.37
CA PRO A 139 -14.34 5.14 -15.41
C PRO A 139 -15.73 5.41 -16.00
N THR A 140 -16.72 4.58 -15.63
CA THR A 140 -18.11 4.77 -16.06
C THR A 140 -18.77 6.00 -15.43
N ASP A 141 -18.35 6.38 -14.22
CA ASP A 141 -18.73 7.62 -13.54
C ASP A 141 -17.47 8.48 -13.31
N ALA A 142 -17.55 9.78 -13.61
CA ALA A 142 -16.41 10.70 -13.44
C ALA A 142 -15.90 10.81 -12.00
N ASN A 143 -16.72 10.44 -11.01
CA ASN A 143 -16.33 10.38 -9.61
C ASN A 143 -15.72 9.04 -9.18
N ASN A 144 -15.80 8.01 -10.01
CA ASN A 144 -15.23 6.70 -9.70
C ASN A 144 -13.73 6.68 -9.94
N VAL A 145 -13.07 5.77 -9.23
CA VAL A 145 -11.71 5.33 -9.54
C VAL A 145 -11.78 3.95 -10.19
N LEU A 146 -11.25 3.88 -11.42
CA LEU A 146 -11.07 2.65 -12.18
C LEU A 146 -9.63 2.16 -12.05
N LEU A 147 -9.48 0.95 -11.50
CA LEU A 147 -8.25 0.17 -11.61
C LEU A 147 -8.33 -0.74 -12.83
N GLN A 148 -7.30 -0.75 -13.66
CA GLN A 148 -7.25 -1.59 -14.83
C GLN A 148 -5.88 -2.21 -15.07
N ALA A 149 -5.86 -3.41 -15.63
CA ALA A 149 -4.64 -3.99 -16.16
C ALA A 149 -4.87 -4.77 -17.46
N PHE A 150 -4.04 -4.47 -18.47
CA PHE A 150 -4.15 -5.00 -19.83
C PHE A 150 -2.78 -5.05 -20.51
N VAL A 151 -2.62 -5.89 -21.54
CA VAL A 151 -1.40 -5.91 -22.36
C VAL A 151 -1.51 -4.84 -23.44
N GLY A 152 -0.48 -4.03 -23.58
CA GLY A 152 -0.40 -3.03 -24.66
C GLY A 152 1.02 -2.86 -25.18
N HIS A 153 1.13 -2.36 -26.40
CA HIS A 153 2.41 -2.00 -27.00
C HIS A 153 2.92 -0.68 -26.42
N ASP A 154 4.16 -0.65 -25.91
CA ASP A 154 4.83 0.58 -25.48
C ASP A 154 5.71 1.10 -26.62
N ILE A 155 5.27 2.21 -27.23
CA ILE A 155 5.96 2.85 -28.35
C ILE A 155 7.42 3.21 -27.97
N LYS A 156 7.67 3.57 -26.71
CA LYS A 156 8.99 4.02 -26.28
C LYS A 156 10.00 2.87 -26.18
N SER A 157 9.56 1.72 -25.68
CA SER A 157 10.42 0.54 -25.58
C SER A 157 10.38 -0.34 -26.82
N GLY A 158 9.40 -0.16 -27.71
CA GLY A 158 9.17 -1.02 -28.87
C GLY A 158 8.72 -2.42 -28.48
N SER A 159 8.19 -2.60 -27.27
CA SER A 159 7.85 -3.90 -26.71
C SER A 159 6.48 -3.87 -26.04
N ASP A 160 5.84 -5.01 -25.94
CA ASP A 160 4.61 -5.13 -25.17
C ASP A 160 4.92 -5.11 -23.67
N ARG A 161 3.98 -4.57 -22.90
CA ARG A 161 3.99 -4.56 -21.43
C ARG A 161 2.59 -4.73 -20.89
N VAL A 162 2.49 -5.15 -19.63
CA VAL A 162 1.24 -5.05 -18.88
C VAL A 162 1.14 -3.65 -18.30
N TYR A 163 0.15 -2.88 -18.76
CA TYR A 163 -0.22 -1.61 -18.15
C TYR A 163 -1.00 -1.90 -16.88
N VAL A 164 -0.66 -1.26 -15.78
CA VAL A 164 -1.41 -1.32 -14.52
C VAL A 164 -1.72 0.12 -14.14
N GLU A 165 -2.98 0.52 -14.29
CA GLU A 165 -3.39 1.92 -14.22
C GLU A 165 -4.56 2.16 -13.26
N ALA A 166 -4.54 3.32 -12.61
CA ALA A 166 -5.65 3.86 -11.85
C ALA A 166 -6.08 5.18 -12.47
N THR A 167 -7.35 5.32 -12.88
CA THR A 167 -7.90 6.55 -13.47
C THR A 167 -9.10 7.04 -12.67
N GLY A 168 -9.18 8.35 -12.44
CA GLY A 168 -10.26 8.99 -11.69
C GLY A 168 -9.89 10.40 -11.19
N PRO A 169 -10.68 10.99 -10.28
CA PRO A 169 -10.35 12.27 -9.65
C PRO A 169 -9.02 12.23 -8.91
N TRP A 170 -8.18 13.25 -9.05
CA TRP A 170 -6.81 13.25 -8.52
C TRP A 170 -6.76 12.99 -6.99
N HIS A 171 -7.64 13.65 -6.22
CA HIS A 171 -7.72 13.45 -4.77
C HIS A 171 -8.07 12.01 -4.33
N LYS A 172 -8.64 11.19 -5.23
CA LYS A 172 -8.96 9.78 -4.98
C LYS A 172 -7.89 8.83 -5.52
N VAL A 173 -7.36 9.10 -6.71
CA VAL A 173 -6.33 8.27 -7.36
C VAL A 173 -5.01 8.29 -6.58
N THR A 174 -4.68 9.40 -5.90
CA THR A 174 -3.39 9.54 -5.20
C THR A 174 -3.09 8.42 -4.18
N TRP A 175 -4.14 7.82 -3.59
CA TRP A 175 -4.04 6.74 -2.59
C TRP A 175 -3.63 5.38 -3.17
N LEU A 176 -3.65 5.25 -4.50
CA LEU A 176 -3.33 4.01 -5.20
C LEU A 176 -1.86 3.89 -5.61
N GLU A 177 -1.05 4.95 -5.54
CA GLU A 177 0.37 4.90 -5.92
C GLU A 177 1.10 3.76 -5.19
N THR A 178 1.15 3.80 -3.86
CA THR A 178 1.87 2.78 -3.10
C THR A 178 1.09 1.47 -3.02
N SER A 179 -0.24 1.51 -3.02
CA SER A 179 -1.09 0.31 -2.99
C SER A 179 -0.95 -0.55 -4.25
N MET A 180 -0.94 0.06 -5.44
CA MET A 180 -0.70 -0.63 -6.71
C MET A 180 0.73 -1.17 -6.77
N MET A 181 1.72 -0.36 -6.37
CA MET A 181 3.10 -0.84 -6.27
C MET A 181 3.19 -2.06 -5.34
N GLN A 182 2.55 -2.01 -4.17
CA GLN A 182 2.52 -3.11 -3.21
C GLN A 182 1.97 -4.38 -3.84
N VAL A 183 0.85 -4.30 -4.57
CA VAL A 183 0.27 -5.46 -5.26
C VAL A 183 1.26 -6.06 -6.26
N ILE A 184 1.88 -5.23 -7.10
CA ILE A 184 2.85 -5.67 -8.11
C ILE A 184 4.06 -6.34 -7.44
N TYR A 185 4.66 -5.69 -6.44
CA TYR A 185 5.82 -6.23 -5.74
C TYR A 185 5.50 -7.50 -4.97
N GLU A 186 4.34 -7.57 -4.29
CA GLU A 186 3.88 -8.74 -3.55
C GLU A 186 3.63 -9.93 -4.48
N THR A 187 3.11 -9.68 -5.69
CA THR A 187 2.90 -10.71 -6.72
C THR A 187 4.21 -11.41 -7.07
N PHE A 188 5.25 -10.65 -7.44
CA PHE A 188 6.57 -11.23 -7.75
C PHE A 188 7.24 -11.84 -6.52
N PHE A 189 7.06 -11.22 -5.35
CA PHE A 189 7.61 -11.71 -4.10
C PHE A 189 7.06 -13.09 -3.74
N ARG A 190 5.74 -13.26 -3.75
CA ARG A 190 5.09 -14.55 -3.41
C ARG A 190 5.47 -15.64 -4.41
N LEU A 191 5.51 -15.33 -5.71
CA LEU A 191 5.99 -16.28 -6.72
C LEU A 191 7.41 -16.77 -6.40
N ARG A 192 8.34 -15.85 -6.19
CA ARG A 192 9.74 -16.18 -5.87
C ARG A 192 9.88 -16.96 -4.56
N MET A 193 9.07 -16.64 -3.55
CA MET A 193 9.13 -17.36 -2.28
C MET A 193 8.55 -18.78 -2.42
N ARG A 194 7.50 -18.96 -3.24
CA ARG A 194 6.96 -20.30 -3.52
C ARG A 194 7.98 -21.18 -4.24
N GLU A 195 8.70 -20.62 -5.21
CA GLU A 195 9.81 -21.31 -5.87
C GLU A 195 10.94 -21.68 -4.90
N ARG A 196 11.21 -20.83 -3.91
CA ARG A 196 12.31 -21.02 -2.95
C ARG A 196 11.98 -21.98 -1.82
N TYR A 197 10.75 -21.96 -1.29
CA TYR A 197 10.40 -22.60 -0.02
C TYR A 197 9.27 -23.63 -0.11
N GLY A 198 8.47 -23.68 -1.18
CA GLY A 198 7.34 -24.63 -1.32
C GLY A 198 6.09 -23.98 -1.93
N SER A 199 5.09 -24.79 -2.33
CA SER A 199 3.98 -24.31 -3.18
C SER A 199 3.01 -23.31 -2.53
N GLU A 200 2.79 -23.36 -1.21
CA GLU A 200 1.77 -22.54 -0.53
C GLU A 200 2.37 -21.50 0.42
N ASP A 201 1.76 -20.31 0.48
CA ASP A 201 2.26 -19.18 1.28
C ASP A 201 2.31 -19.46 2.78
N SER A 202 1.34 -20.19 3.30
CA SER A 202 1.25 -20.63 4.70
C SER A 202 2.47 -21.44 5.15
N SER A 203 3.12 -22.16 4.23
CA SER A 203 4.26 -23.03 4.54
C SER A 203 5.57 -22.27 4.79
N TRP A 204 5.71 -21.08 4.21
CA TRP A 204 6.99 -20.35 4.21
C TRP A 204 6.92 -18.96 4.82
N TYR A 205 5.74 -18.33 4.84
CA TYR A 205 5.62 -16.93 5.19
C TYR A 205 6.08 -16.61 6.61
N ALA A 206 5.68 -17.42 7.61
CA ALA A 206 6.14 -17.22 8.99
C ALA A 206 7.67 -17.30 9.13
N ARG A 207 8.32 -18.26 8.45
CA ARG A 207 9.78 -18.37 8.41
C ARG A 207 10.41 -17.15 7.75
N TRP A 208 9.90 -16.76 6.59
CA TRP A 208 10.40 -15.60 5.87
C TRP A 208 10.23 -14.31 6.70
N LEU A 209 9.10 -14.15 7.37
CA LEU A 209 8.77 -13.02 8.23
C LEU A 209 9.79 -12.88 9.36
N ALA A 210 10.14 -13.99 10.02
CA ALA A 210 11.17 -14.02 11.04
C ALA A 210 12.55 -13.60 10.47
N GLU A 211 12.95 -14.15 9.32
CA GLU A 211 14.21 -13.78 8.67
C GLU A 211 14.25 -12.30 8.26
N ALA A 212 13.14 -11.77 7.71
CA ALA A 212 13.00 -10.37 7.33
C ALA A 212 13.05 -9.44 8.54
N PHE A 213 12.38 -9.81 9.62
CA PHE A 213 12.38 -9.07 10.87
C PHE A 213 13.79 -9.01 11.49
N ILE A 214 14.55 -10.12 11.51
CA ILE A 214 15.93 -10.13 12.02
C ILE A 214 16.83 -9.17 11.22
N ARG A 215 16.70 -9.15 9.89
CA ARG A 215 17.44 -8.18 9.05
C ARG A 215 17.07 -6.74 9.41
N SER A 216 15.78 -6.47 9.57
CA SER A 216 15.28 -5.17 9.98
C SER A 216 15.83 -4.74 11.34
N ALA A 217 15.81 -5.64 12.34
CA ALA A 217 16.32 -5.37 13.68
C ALA A 217 17.81 -5.02 13.65
N ARG A 218 18.63 -5.76 12.87
CA ARG A 218 20.05 -5.45 12.69
C ARG A 218 20.27 -4.07 12.08
N SER A 219 19.50 -3.69 11.06
CA SER A 219 19.59 -2.34 10.47
C SER A 219 19.22 -1.24 11.46
N VAL A 220 18.17 -1.43 12.26
CA VAL A 220 17.76 -0.47 13.30
C VAL A 220 18.84 -0.32 14.37
N LEU A 221 19.41 -1.44 14.85
CA LEU A 221 20.48 -1.41 15.85
C LEU A 221 21.75 -0.72 15.32
N ALA A 222 22.12 -0.98 14.06
CA ALA A 222 23.23 -0.28 13.41
C ALA A 222 22.96 1.22 13.29
N ALA A 223 21.75 1.62 12.84
CA ALA A 223 21.36 3.02 12.76
C ALA A 223 21.40 3.73 14.12
N LYS A 224 20.94 3.04 15.18
CA LYS A 224 21.00 3.52 16.57
C LYS A 224 22.43 3.72 17.03
N ALA A 225 23.32 2.75 16.79
CA ALA A 225 24.73 2.84 17.14
C ALA A 225 25.41 4.04 16.45
N SER A 226 24.98 4.36 15.22
CA SER A 226 25.43 5.53 14.47
C SER A 226 24.70 6.84 14.81
N LYS A 227 23.80 6.84 15.81
CA LYS A 227 22.97 7.99 16.20
C LYS A 227 22.17 8.60 15.05
N MET A 228 21.83 7.79 14.04
CA MET A 228 21.04 8.26 12.90
C MET A 228 19.57 8.30 13.27
N ARG A 229 18.90 9.37 12.82
CA ARG A 229 17.43 9.46 12.80
C ARG A 229 16.93 9.02 11.43
N GLY A 230 15.77 8.39 11.36
CA GLY A 230 15.30 7.84 10.08
C GLY A 230 13.81 7.53 10.02
N VAL A 231 13.33 7.27 8.81
CA VAL A 231 11.95 6.87 8.51
C VAL A 231 11.92 5.40 8.13
N ILE A 232 10.90 4.66 8.57
CA ILE A 232 10.70 3.26 8.20
C ILE A 232 9.95 3.18 6.87
N MET A 233 10.65 2.71 5.84
CA MET A 233 10.10 2.49 4.49
C MET A 233 9.91 1.01 4.14
N THR A 234 10.19 0.10 5.08
CA THR A 234 10.17 -1.36 4.87
C THR A 234 8.77 -1.94 5.05
N GLY A 235 8.47 -3.05 4.36
CA GLY A 235 7.17 -3.74 4.43
C GLY A 235 6.08 -3.15 3.50
N ARG A 236 6.24 -1.90 3.04
CA ARG A 236 5.25 -1.20 2.19
C ARG A 236 5.11 -1.76 0.78
N ARG A 237 6.16 -2.42 0.27
CA ARG A 237 6.21 -3.00 -1.09
C ARG A 237 6.07 -4.51 -1.07
N THR A 238 6.64 -5.19 -0.07
CA THR A 238 6.60 -6.65 0.07
C THR A 238 6.51 -7.04 1.54
N GLY A 239 5.80 -8.12 1.84
CA GLY A 239 5.69 -8.66 3.20
C GLY A 239 4.51 -8.16 4.02
N GLY A 240 3.63 -7.35 3.42
CA GLY A 240 2.32 -7.02 3.97
C GLY A 240 2.29 -6.31 5.33
N LEU A 241 1.08 -6.15 5.85
CA LEU A 241 0.82 -5.46 7.11
C LEU A 241 1.44 -6.16 8.32
N ALA A 242 1.53 -7.50 8.34
CA ALA A 242 2.13 -8.23 9.45
C ALA A 242 3.61 -7.85 9.68
N LEU A 243 4.41 -7.73 8.62
CA LEU A 243 5.80 -7.27 8.74
C LEU A 243 5.86 -5.83 9.22
N MET A 244 5.02 -4.94 8.69
CA MET A 244 4.99 -3.53 9.12
C MET A 244 4.63 -3.39 10.60
N MET A 245 3.68 -4.20 11.11
CA MET A 245 3.33 -4.23 12.53
C MET A 245 4.50 -4.67 13.40
N LEU A 246 5.18 -5.78 13.04
CA LEU A 246 6.35 -6.26 13.77
C LEU A 246 7.49 -5.24 13.81
N GLN A 247 7.77 -4.59 12.68
CA GLN A 247 8.78 -3.55 12.59
C GLN A 247 8.42 -2.33 13.46
N GLY A 248 7.15 -1.91 13.41
CA GLY A 248 6.64 -0.83 14.25
C GLY A 248 6.82 -1.13 15.74
N MET A 249 6.43 -2.33 16.18
CA MET A 249 6.59 -2.77 17.58
C MET A 249 8.05 -2.69 18.04
N PHE A 250 8.96 -3.27 17.27
CA PHE A 250 10.38 -3.31 17.64
C PHE A 250 11.03 -1.94 17.70
N ILE A 251 10.64 -1.05 16.79
CA ILE A 251 11.20 0.30 16.72
C ILE A 251 10.68 1.16 17.86
N GLN A 252 9.38 1.05 18.17
CA GLN A 252 8.78 1.70 19.33
C GLN A 252 9.38 1.25 20.66
N SER A 253 9.96 0.04 20.75
CA SER A 253 10.66 -0.39 21.97
C SER A 253 12.15 -0.01 21.98
N THR A 254 12.81 0.04 20.82
CA THR A 254 14.28 -0.03 20.76
C THR A 254 14.95 1.23 20.20
N PHE A 255 14.27 1.98 19.33
CA PHE A 255 14.89 3.04 18.52
C PHE A 255 14.73 4.43 19.14
N HIS A 256 15.32 4.59 20.32
CA HIS A 256 15.37 5.82 21.09
C HIS A 256 16.82 6.20 21.38
N ASP A 257 17.10 7.48 21.57
CA ASP A 257 18.38 7.97 22.09
C ASP A 257 18.55 7.68 23.59
N ALA A 258 19.63 8.16 24.19
CA ALA A 258 19.95 7.90 25.60
C ALA A 258 18.95 8.59 26.55
N GLU A 259 18.32 9.67 26.09
CA GLU A 259 17.32 10.46 26.78
C GLU A 259 15.90 9.90 26.60
N GLY A 260 15.76 8.78 25.88
CA GLY A 260 14.47 8.14 25.64
C GLY A 260 13.64 8.77 24.51
N LYS A 261 14.18 9.74 23.78
CA LYS A 261 13.49 10.37 22.65
C LYS A 261 13.61 9.49 21.40
N SER A 262 12.50 9.39 20.66
CA SER A 262 12.45 8.54 19.47
C SER A 262 13.40 9.05 18.37
N LEU A 263 14.20 8.12 17.83
CA LEU A 263 15.02 8.34 16.63
C LEU A 263 14.22 8.08 15.35
N CYS A 264 13.02 7.51 15.47
CA CYS A 264 12.08 7.32 14.37
C CYS A 264 11.41 8.64 14.03
N LEU A 265 11.54 9.08 12.78
CA LEU A 265 10.91 10.29 12.25
C LEU A 265 9.52 10.01 11.66
N GLY A 266 9.18 8.74 11.42
CA GLY A 266 7.91 8.35 10.83
C GLY A 266 7.90 6.90 10.32
N THR A 267 6.71 6.43 9.98
CA THR A 267 6.48 5.11 9.39
C THR A 267 5.65 5.23 8.10
N SER A 268 5.85 4.30 7.19
CA SER A 268 5.16 4.22 5.88
C SER A 268 3.78 3.56 5.96
N SER A 269 3.25 3.33 7.16
CA SER A 269 1.90 2.81 7.38
C SER A 269 1.19 3.54 8.52
N VAL A 270 0.21 4.36 8.15
CA VAL A 270 -0.66 5.05 9.13
C VAL A 270 -1.52 4.02 9.88
N THR A 271 -2.03 3.00 9.19
CA THR A 271 -2.78 1.91 9.85
C THR A 271 -1.94 1.21 10.91
N ALA A 272 -0.72 0.79 10.58
CA ALA A 272 0.13 0.09 11.54
C ALA A 272 0.45 0.97 12.75
N HIS A 273 0.73 2.26 12.53
CA HIS A 273 0.98 3.22 13.60
C HIS A 273 -0.18 3.28 14.60
N TYR A 274 -1.40 3.50 14.12
CA TYR A 274 -2.57 3.65 14.99
C TYR A 274 -3.00 2.34 15.65
N TRP A 275 -2.94 1.22 14.93
CA TRP A 275 -3.21 -0.08 15.53
C TRP A 275 -2.24 -0.37 16.68
N LEU A 276 -0.94 -0.11 16.51
CA LEU A 276 0.04 -0.28 17.58
C LEU A 276 -0.22 0.64 18.78
N LYS A 277 -0.57 1.91 18.52
CA LYS A 277 -0.97 2.87 19.56
C LYS A 277 -2.17 2.36 20.37
N ASP A 278 -3.15 1.78 19.70
CA ASP A 278 -4.36 1.22 20.33
C ASP A 278 -4.08 -0.07 21.13
N ALA A 279 -3.08 -0.86 20.72
CA ALA A 279 -2.58 -1.98 21.51
C ALA A 279 -1.72 -1.57 22.72
N GLY A 280 -1.56 -0.27 22.97
CA GLY A 280 -0.73 0.23 24.07
C GLY A 280 0.78 0.12 23.78
N VAL A 281 1.18 -0.17 22.55
CA VAL A 281 2.58 -0.07 22.11
C VAL A 281 2.89 1.41 21.86
N ARG A 282 3.16 2.14 22.95
CA ARG A 282 3.48 3.56 22.92
C ARG A 282 5.00 3.74 22.83
N CYS A 283 5.45 4.72 22.04
CA CYS A 283 6.73 5.34 22.33
C CYS A 283 6.62 5.91 23.75
N LEU A 284 7.62 5.67 24.59
CA LEU A 284 7.81 6.44 25.81
C LEU A 284 8.15 7.87 25.38
N GLN A 285 7.13 8.66 25.02
CA GLN A 285 7.24 10.11 25.16
C GLN A 285 7.08 10.35 26.66
N GLY A 286 8.16 10.84 27.28
CA GLY A 286 8.02 11.56 28.54
C GLY A 286 7.04 12.70 28.31
N ASP A 287 6.03 12.76 29.17
CA ASP A 287 5.42 14.03 29.56
C ASP A 287 6.49 14.95 30.15
#